data_AF-A0A7N4PDR2-F1
#
_entry.id   AF-A0A7N4PDR2-F1
#
_cell.length_a   1.000
_cell.length_b   1.000
_cell.length_c   1.000
_cell.angle_alpha   90.00
_cell.angle_beta   90.00
_cell.angle_gamma   90.00
#
_symmetry.space_group_name_H-M   'P 1'
#
loop_
_entity.id
_entity.type
_entity.pdbx_description
1 polymer ?
#
loop_
_entity_poly.entity_id
_entity_poly.type
_entity_poly.pdbx_seq_one_letter_code
_entity_poly.pdbx_strand_id
1 'polypeptide(L)'
;MNALVMARIKLIPLVPGSDWRDLPNIQVHISDGSVTKKLRYKYNDKKNGLSSTGAFRGVCACAKGKPCNPSDRQFNTLIPWSLPHTGNRNNHWAGLYGRLEWDGFFSTTVTDPEPMGKQGRVLHPEQHRVVSVRECARSQGFPDTYRFFGQTLDKHRQVGNAVPPPLAKAIGLEIKNSILARLRESQTDASGN
;
A
#
# COMPACT_ATOMS: atom_id res chain seq x y z
N MET A 1 8.48 12.46 2.52
CA MET A 1 9.03 11.29 1.79
C MET A 1 10.46 11.58 1.40
N ASN A 2 11.41 10.64 1.57
CA ASN A 2 12.82 10.91 1.28
C ASN A 2 13.16 10.78 -0.22
N ALA A 3 14.32 11.29 -0.63
CA ALA A 3 14.74 11.34 -2.04
C ALA A 3 14.79 9.96 -2.70
N LEU A 4 15.27 8.93 -1.98
CA LEU A 4 15.35 7.56 -2.48
C LEU A 4 13.96 6.95 -2.75
N VAL A 5 13.00 7.17 -1.86
CA VAL A 5 11.62 6.69 -2.06
C VAL A 5 10.98 7.40 -3.25
N MET A 6 11.20 8.70 -3.42
CA MET A 6 10.72 9.43 -4.60
C MET A 6 11.34 8.90 -5.90
N ALA A 7 12.63 8.59 -5.89
CA ALA A 7 13.30 7.99 -7.05
C ALA A 7 12.72 6.62 -7.42
N ARG A 8 12.39 5.79 -6.42
CA ARG A 8 11.70 4.51 -6.64
C ARG A 8 10.33 4.73 -7.26
N ILE A 9 9.50 5.59 -6.68
CA ILE A 9 8.13 5.85 -7.15
C ILE A 9 8.11 6.33 -8.61
N LYS A 10 9.08 7.18 -9.01
CA LYS A 10 9.22 7.63 -10.40
C LYS A 10 9.51 6.49 -11.38
N LEU A 11 10.16 5.43 -10.92
CA LEU A 11 10.60 4.31 -11.75
C LEU A 11 9.63 3.13 -11.72
N ILE A 12 8.57 3.17 -10.90
CA ILE A 12 7.48 2.19 -11.01
C ILE A 12 6.70 2.48 -12.30
N PRO A 13 6.58 1.52 -13.24
CA PRO A 13 5.84 1.71 -14.48
C PRO A 13 4.37 2.08 -14.23
N LEU A 14 3.72 2.64 -15.25
CA LEU A 14 2.30 3.02 -15.20
C LEU A 14 1.37 1.87 -15.64
N VAL A 15 1.93 0.73 -16.02
CA VAL A 15 1.16 -0.44 -16.44
C VAL A 15 0.40 -1.00 -15.24
N PRO A 16 -0.88 -1.40 -15.39
CA PRO A 16 -1.63 -2.04 -14.32
C PRO A 16 -0.89 -3.23 -13.71
N GLY A 17 -1.00 -3.41 -12.39
CA GLY A 17 -0.29 -4.44 -11.65
C GLY A 17 1.16 -4.14 -11.28
N SER A 18 1.75 -3.03 -11.76
CA SER A 18 3.15 -2.68 -11.48
C SER A 18 3.44 -2.38 -10.00
N ASP A 19 4.58 -2.88 -9.51
CA ASP A 19 5.05 -2.69 -8.13
C ASP A 19 6.58 -2.74 -8.00
N TRP A 20 7.11 -2.92 -6.79
CA TRP A 20 8.56 -2.93 -6.53
C TRP A 20 9.35 -3.93 -7.39
N ARG A 21 8.71 -5.02 -7.85
CA ARG A 21 9.35 -6.07 -8.66
C ARG A 21 9.77 -5.55 -10.04
N ASP A 22 9.13 -4.47 -10.49
CA ASP A 22 9.40 -3.81 -11.77
C ASP A 22 10.49 -2.72 -11.66
N LEU A 23 11.02 -2.47 -10.46
CA LEU A 23 12.10 -1.50 -10.28
C LEU A 23 13.37 -1.94 -11.04
N PRO A 24 13.98 -1.04 -11.84
CA PRO A 24 15.20 -1.37 -12.54
C PRO A 24 16.40 -1.43 -11.59
N ASN A 25 17.29 -2.42 -11.78
CA ASN A 25 18.53 -2.54 -11.02
C ASN A 25 19.65 -1.65 -11.61
N ILE A 26 19.48 -0.34 -11.53
CA ILE A 26 20.38 0.68 -12.09
C ILE A 26 20.89 1.66 -11.02
N GLN A 27 21.94 2.42 -11.35
CA GLN A 27 22.37 3.57 -10.55
C GLN A 27 21.65 4.81 -11.05
N VAL A 28 21.21 5.65 -10.12
CA VAL A 28 20.49 6.89 -10.41
C VAL A 28 20.98 7.97 -9.48
N HIS A 29 21.17 9.18 -10.03
CA HIS A 29 21.41 10.39 -9.25
C HIS A 29 20.09 10.81 -8.61
N ILE A 30 20.08 10.95 -7.29
CA ILE A 30 18.89 11.34 -6.54
C ILE A 30 18.98 12.80 -6.09
N SER A 31 17.83 13.38 -5.78
CA SER A 31 17.68 14.84 -5.61
C SER A 31 18.46 15.42 -4.41
N ASP A 32 18.93 14.59 -3.49
CA ASP A 32 19.82 14.99 -2.40
C ASP A 32 21.31 15.04 -2.80
N GLY A 33 21.61 14.83 -4.09
CA GLY A 33 22.97 14.83 -4.64
C GLY A 33 23.67 13.48 -4.56
N SER A 34 23.11 12.49 -3.85
CA SER A 34 23.73 11.17 -3.75
C SER A 34 23.39 10.29 -4.97
N VAL A 35 24.15 9.20 -5.13
CA VAL A 35 23.96 8.23 -6.22
C VAL A 35 23.62 6.87 -5.63
N THR A 36 22.57 6.25 -6.15
CA THR A 36 22.19 4.90 -5.72
C THR A 36 23.18 3.85 -6.21
N LYS A 37 23.28 2.76 -5.45
CA LYS A 37 24.06 1.58 -5.84
C LYS A 37 23.15 0.56 -6.52
N LYS A 38 23.71 -0.21 -7.46
CA LYS A 38 23.03 -1.43 -7.94
C LYS A 38 22.94 -2.44 -6.79
N LEU A 39 21.79 -3.10 -6.67
CA LEU A 39 21.61 -4.21 -5.77
C LEU A 39 22.43 -5.41 -6.28
N ARG A 40 23.28 -5.97 -5.41
CA ARG A 40 24.13 -7.12 -5.73
C ARG A 40 23.48 -8.41 -5.26
N TYR A 41 23.28 -9.34 -6.19
CA TYR A 41 22.81 -10.69 -5.92
C TYR A 41 24.03 -11.61 -5.86
N LYS A 42 24.45 -11.98 -4.65
CA LYS A 42 25.71 -12.71 -4.40
C LYS A 42 25.52 -14.22 -4.23
N TYR A 43 24.27 -14.67 -4.09
CA TYR A 43 23.96 -16.03 -3.68
C TYR A 43 23.02 -16.70 -4.67
N ASN A 44 23.32 -17.94 -5.05
CA ASN A 44 22.33 -18.80 -5.69
C ASN A 44 21.15 -19.03 -4.72
N ASP A 45 19.94 -18.70 -5.15
CA ASP A 45 18.72 -18.92 -4.36
C ASP A 45 18.25 -20.35 -4.61
N LYS A 46 18.22 -21.18 -3.56
CA LYS A 46 17.86 -22.60 -3.70
C LYS A 46 16.44 -22.80 -4.22
N LYS A 47 15.52 -21.86 -3.97
CA LYS A 47 14.12 -21.95 -4.42
C LYS A 47 13.94 -21.35 -5.81
N ASN A 48 14.54 -20.18 -6.06
CA ASN A 48 14.29 -19.42 -7.28
C ASN A 48 15.30 -19.67 -8.41
N GLY A 49 16.38 -20.42 -8.14
CA GLY A 49 17.43 -20.71 -9.10
C GLY A 49 18.15 -19.47 -9.63
N LEU A 50 18.61 -19.57 -10.88
CA LEU A 50 19.26 -18.50 -11.62
C LEU A 50 18.26 -17.74 -12.51
N SER A 51 18.62 -16.53 -12.93
CA SER A 51 17.93 -15.88 -14.05
C SER A 51 18.19 -16.61 -15.37
N SER A 52 17.45 -16.25 -16.41
CA SER A 52 17.70 -16.70 -17.80
C SER A 52 19.11 -16.34 -18.29
N THR A 53 19.73 -15.29 -17.75
CA THR A 53 21.10 -14.88 -18.07
C THR A 53 22.16 -15.55 -17.18
N GLY A 54 21.77 -16.55 -16.37
CA GLY A 54 22.66 -17.23 -15.42
C GLY A 54 23.02 -16.42 -14.17
N ALA A 55 22.38 -15.27 -13.94
CA ALA A 55 22.67 -14.44 -12.78
C ALA A 55 22.02 -14.99 -11.49
N PHE A 56 22.69 -14.77 -10.36
CA PHE A 56 22.16 -15.11 -9.04
C PHE A 56 20.92 -14.27 -8.67
N ARG A 57 20.05 -14.84 -7.84
CA ARG A 57 18.80 -14.21 -7.34
C ARG A 57 18.78 -13.97 -5.83
N GLY A 58 19.73 -14.53 -5.08
CA GLY A 58 19.83 -14.40 -3.63
C GLY A 58 20.68 -13.20 -3.19
N VAL A 59 20.17 -12.42 -2.24
CA VAL A 59 20.85 -11.22 -1.69
C VAL A 59 21.48 -11.43 -0.31
N CYS A 60 21.29 -12.62 0.29
CA CYS A 60 21.77 -12.99 1.62
C CYS A 60 22.09 -14.49 1.66
N ALA A 61 23.02 -14.91 2.53
CA ALA A 61 23.36 -16.31 2.75
C ALA A 61 22.15 -17.22 3.04
N CYS A 62 21.07 -16.68 3.62
CA CYS A 62 19.83 -17.41 3.89
C CYS A 62 19.09 -17.90 2.63
N ALA A 63 19.36 -17.32 1.46
CA ALA A 63 18.86 -17.84 0.19
C ALA A 63 19.41 -19.24 -0.14
N LYS A 64 20.57 -19.61 0.42
CA LYS A 64 21.17 -20.95 0.35
C LYS A 64 20.78 -21.86 1.52
N GLY A 65 19.88 -21.42 2.41
CA GLY A 65 19.51 -22.15 3.63
C GLY A 65 20.49 -22.00 4.80
N LYS A 66 21.44 -21.06 4.73
CA LYS A 66 22.36 -20.73 5.83
C LYS A 66 21.78 -19.65 6.76
N PRO A 67 22.32 -19.45 7.98
CA PRO A 67 21.98 -18.29 8.80
C PRO A 67 22.26 -16.97 8.07
N CYS A 68 21.50 -15.93 8.39
CA CYS A 68 21.71 -14.59 7.81
C CYS A 68 23.08 -14.03 8.22
N ASN A 69 23.81 -13.45 7.25
CA ASN A 69 25.03 -12.71 7.53
C ASN A 69 24.71 -11.20 7.59
N PRO A 70 24.94 -10.51 8.72
CA PRO A 70 24.66 -9.07 8.84
C PRO A 70 25.36 -8.20 7.78
N SER A 71 26.55 -8.61 7.32
CA SER A 71 27.31 -7.90 6.29
C SER A 71 26.72 -7.99 4.88
N ASP A 72 25.73 -8.86 4.65
CA ASP A 72 25.03 -8.96 3.37
C ASP A 72 24.03 -7.84 3.13
N ARG A 73 23.64 -7.11 4.19
CA ARG A 73 22.65 -6.03 4.10
C ARG A 73 23.19 -4.91 3.23
N GLN A 74 22.39 -4.53 2.23
CA GLN A 74 22.72 -3.46 1.30
C GLN A 74 21.79 -2.27 1.50
N PHE A 75 22.36 -1.06 1.42
CA PHE A 75 21.66 0.20 1.61
C PHE A 75 21.83 1.09 0.38
N ASN A 76 20.96 2.11 0.27
CA ASN A 76 20.94 3.06 -0.85
C ASN A 76 20.85 2.39 -2.24
N THR A 77 20.01 1.37 -2.36
CA THR A 77 19.69 0.68 -3.62
C THR A 77 18.27 1.03 -4.06
N LEU A 78 18.03 1.13 -5.37
CA LEU A 78 16.67 1.37 -5.90
C LEU A 78 15.74 0.20 -5.53
N ILE A 79 16.10 -1.03 -5.89
CA ILE A 79 15.42 -2.22 -5.37
C ILE A 79 15.73 -2.35 -3.88
N PRO A 80 14.76 -2.25 -2.96
CA PRO A 80 15.04 -2.35 -1.54
C PRO A 80 15.51 -3.76 -1.19
N TRP A 81 16.73 -3.89 -0.65
CA TRP A 81 17.36 -5.20 -0.34
C TRP A 81 16.48 -6.11 0.51
N SER A 82 15.67 -5.55 1.41
CA SER A 82 14.77 -6.31 2.28
C SER A 82 13.72 -7.10 1.51
N LEU A 83 13.28 -6.63 0.33
CA LEU A 83 12.20 -7.27 -0.42
C LEU A 83 12.66 -8.60 -1.05
N PRO A 84 13.78 -8.69 -1.80
CA PRO A 84 14.33 -9.98 -2.21
C PRO A 84 14.78 -10.85 -1.02
N HIS A 85 15.25 -10.25 0.08
CA HIS A 85 15.73 -11.01 1.24
C HIS A 85 14.63 -11.82 1.95
N THR A 86 13.41 -11.28 2.02
CA THR A 86 12.29 -11.94 2.71
C THR A 86 11.11 -12.28 1.79
N GLY A 87 11.23 -12.00 0.49
CA GLY A 87 10.15 -12.18 -0.50
C GLY A 87 9.59 -13.60 -0.54
N ASN A 88 10.46 -14.63 -0.54
CA ASN A 88 10.02 -16.03 -0.56
C ASN A 88 9.17 -16.45 0.65
N ARG A 89 9.17 -15.66 1.73
CA ARG A 89 8.40 -15.91 2.96
C ARG A 89 7.12 -15.07 3.05
N ASN A 90 6.94 -14.11 2.14
CA ASN A 90 5.88 -13.10 2.23
C ASN A 90 5.23 -12.89 0.85
N ASN A 91 5.03 -13.98 0.10
CA ASN A 91 4.42 -13.95 -1.24
C ASN A 91 5.03 -12.89 -2.17
N HIS A 92 6.37 -12.83 -2.19
CA HIS A 92 7.16 -11.86 -2.96
C HIS A 92 6.83 -10.40 -2.68
N TRP A 93 6.23 -10.10 -1.53
CA TRP A 93 5.77 -8.75 -1.17
C TRP A 93 4.94 -8.08 -2.27
N ALA A 94 4.12 -8.88 -2.96
CA ALA A 94 3.31 -8.41 -4.07
C ALA A 94 2.45 -7.21 -3.63
N GLY A 95 2.55 -6.11 -4.37
CA GLY A 95 1.87 -4.86 -4.10
C GLY A 95 2.68 -3.79 -3.36
N LEU A 96 3.83 -4.09 -2.75
CA LEU A 96 4.68 -3.02 -2.16
C LEU A 96 5.23 -2.10 -3.26
N TYR A 97 5.22 -0.77 -3.03
CA TYR A 97 5.39 0.25 -4.07
C TYR A 97 4.41 0.11 -5.25
N GLY A 98 3.29 -0.57 -5.05
CA GLY A 98 2.30 -0.77 -6.09
C GLY A 98 1.52 0.51 -6.39
N ARG A 99 1.19 0.68 -7.66
CA ARG A 99 0.20 1.69 -8.08
C ARG A 99 -1.21 1.17 -7.89
N LEU A 100 -2.11 2.07 -7.55
CA LEU A 100 -3.54 1.83 -7.76
C LEU A 100 -3.81 1.73 -9.26
N GLU A 101 -4.87 1.02 -9.61
CA GLU A 101 -5.31 0.82 -10.99
C GLU A 101 -6.58 1.63 -11.22
N TRP A 102 -6.72 2.23 -12.40
CA TRP A 102 -7.91 3.03 -12.74
C TRP A 102 -9.20 2.22 -12.69
N ASP A 103 -9.15 0.98 -13.19
CA ASP A 103 -10.28 0.03 -13.17
C ASP A 103 -10.30 -0.82 -11.89
N GLY A 104 -9.42 -0.52 -10.93
CA GLY A 104 -9.28 -1.24 -9.68
C GLY A 104 -10.00 -0.55 -8.51
N PHE A 105 -9.55 -0.89 -7.31
CA PHE A 105 -10.05 -0.32 -6.07
C PHE A 105 -8.92 -0.12 -5.05
N PHE A 106 -9.19 0.66 -4.01
CA PHE A 106 -8.30 0.74 -2.85
C PHE A 106 -8.42 -0.54 -2.02
N SER A 107 -7.31 -1.24 -1.73
CA SER A 107 -7.34 -2.48 -0.95
C SER A 107 -8.01 -2.32 0.41
N THR A 108 -7.56 -1.33 1.18
CA THR A 108 -8.16 -0.88 2.43
C THR A 108 -7.68 0.55 2.63
N THR A 109 -8.57 1.47 3.00
CA THR A 109 -8.16 2.84 3.29
C THR A 109 -7.17 2.84 4.44
N VAL A 110 -5.95 3.32 4.19
CA VAL A 110 -4.84 3.31 5.16
C VAL A 110 -4.84 4.56 6.02
N THR A 111 -4.42 4.40 7.28
CA THR A 111 -4.20 5.50 8.23
C THR A 111 -2.88 6.24 7.99
N ASP A 112 -1.94 5.60 7.27
CA ASP A 112 -0.68 6.16 6.84
C ASP A 112 -0.24 5.51 5.50
N PRO A 113 -0.30 6.23 4.36
CA PRO A 113 0.04 5.67 3.06
C PRO A 113 1.55 5.53 2.84
N GLU A 114 2.11 4.42 3.35
CA GLU A 114 3.51 4.06 3.18
C GLU A 114 3.71 3.00 2.07
N PRO A 115 4.57 3.23 1.06
CA PRO A 115 4.80 2.26 -0.03
C PRO A 115 5.34 0.89 0.41
N MET A 116 6.01 0.83 1.58
CA MET A 116 6.50 -0.41 2.18
C MET A 116 5.63 -0.90 3.34
N GLY A 117 4.51 -0.23 3.63
CA GLY A 117 3.52 -0.65 4.62
C GLY A 117 2.75 -1.89 4.16
N LYS A 118 1.99 -2.51 5.07
CA LYS A 118 1.32 -3.82 4.82
C LYS A 118 0.39 -3.81 3.60
N GLN A 119 -0.23 -2.68 3.29
CA GLN A 119 -1.19 -2.53 2.19
C GLN A 119 -0.48 -2.31 0.84
N GLY A 120 0.72 -1.72 0.83
CA GLY A 120 1.65 -1.62 -0.30
C GLY A 120 1.22 -0.77 -1.51
N ARG A 121 -0.01 -0.96 -1.99
CA ARG A 121 -0.63 -0.27 -3.13
C ARG A 121 -1.23 1.06 -2.70
N VAL A 122 -0.36 2.05 -2.59
CA VAL A 122 -0.72 3.41 -2.14
C VAL A 122 -0.22 4.48 -3.10
N LEU A 123 0.40 4.09 -4.22
CA LEU A 123 0.84 5.06 -5.23
C LEU A 123 -0.32 5.44 -6.13
N HIS A 124 -0.34 6.69 -6.56
CA HIS A 124 -1.30 7.15 -7.56
C HIS A 124 -1.14 6.37 -8.88
N PRO A 125 -2.24 6.08 -9.61
CA PRO A 125 -2.18 5.32 -10.87
C PRO A 125 -1.16 5.86 -11.88
N GLU A 126 -1.09 7.18 -12.03
CA GLU A 126 -0.15 7.83 -12.97
C GLU A 126 0.92 8.69 -12.28
N GLN A 127 0.53 9.51 -11.31
CA GLN A 127 1.41 10.50 -10.68
C GLN A 127 2.48 9.83 -9.80
N HIS A 128 3.67 10.43 -9.74
CA HIS A 128 4.79 9.91 -8.96
C HIS A 128 4.71 10.32 -7.48
N ARG A 129 3.61 9.98 -6.82
CA ARG A 129 3.35 10.27 -5.41
C ARG A 129 2.47 9.18 -4.78
N VAL A 130 2.40 9.19 -3.46
CA VAL A 130 1.35 8.47 -2.72
C VAL A 130 0.01 9.18 -2.88
N VAL A 131 -1.06 8.44 -2.61
CA VAL A 131 -2.41 9.00 -2.51
C VAL A 131 -2.49 10.08 -1.43
N SER A 132 -3.23 11.12 -1.74
CA SER A 132 -3.49 12.27 -0.88
C SER A 132 -4.59 11.97 0.14
N VAL A 133 -4.69 12.81 1.18
CA VAL A 133 -5.79 12.75 2.16
C VAL A 133 -7.16 12.75 1.47
N ARG A 134 -7.35 13.59 0.43
CA ARG A 134 -8.64 13.71 -0.25
C ARG A 134 -8.97 12.49 -1.10
N GLU A 135 -7.98 11.86 -1.73
CA GLU A 135 -8.19 10.59 -2.46
C GLU A 135 -8.59 9.47 -1.49
N CYS A 136 -7.93 9.35 -0.33
CA CYS A 136 -8.36 8.43 0.72
C CYS A 136 -9.77 8.76 1.26
N ALA A 137 -10.11 10.04 1.40
CA ALA A 137 -11.44 10.43 1.87
C ALA A 137 -12.53 10.03 0.86
N ARG A 138 -12.24 10.16 -0.44
CA ARG A 138 -13.15 9.69 -1.50
C ARG A 138 -13.27 8.18 -1.54
N SER A 139 -12.20 7.42 -1.29
CA SER A 139 -12.30 5.95 -1.20
C SER A 139 -13.21 5.49 -0.05
N GLN A 140 -13.32 6.28 1.02
CA GLN A 140 -14.27 6.05 2.12
C GLN A 140 -15.68 6.59 1.84
N GLY A 141 -15.90 7.30 0.72
CA GLY A 141 -17.19 7.91 0.40
C GLY A 141 -17.54 9.14 1.24
N PHE A 142 -16.54 9.87 1.77
CA PHE A 142 -16.79 11.16 2.39
C PHE A 142 -17.20 12.21 1.34
N PRO A 143 -18.16 13.08 1.65
CA PRO A 143 -18.39 14.29 0.86
C PRO A 143 -17.13 15.15 0.80
N ASP A 144 -16.89 15.80 -0.34
CA ASP A 144 -15.75 16.71 -0.50
C ASP A 144 -15.82 17.92 0.45
N THR A 145 -17.01 18.26 0.94
CA THR A 145 -17.26 19.29 1.94
C THR A 145 -16.89 18.88 3.37
N TYR A 146 -16.67 17.59 3.65
CA TYR A 146 -16.29 17.11 4.97
C TYR A 146 -14.89 17.62 5.36
N ARG A 147 -14.77 18.13 6.59
CA ARG A 147 -13.56 18.79 7.09
C ARG A 147 -12.77 17.85 7.99
N PHE A 148 -11.49 17.70 7.68
CA PHE A 148 -10.50 17.00 8.51
C PHE A 148 -9.52 18.00 9.10
N PHE A 149 -9.07 17.79 10.33
CA PHE A 149 -8.26 18.76 11.09
C PHE A 149 -6.87 18.20 11.46
N GLY A 150 -5.93 19.07 11.83
CA GLY A 150 -4.57 18.69 12.21
C GLY A 150 -3.59 18.59 11.03
N GLN A 151 -2.46 17.92 11.25
CA GLN A 151 -1.44 17.73 10.22
C GLN A 151 -1.85 16.66 9.20
N THR A 152 -1.11 16.55 8.10
CA THR A 152 -1.41 15.59 7.02
C THR A 152 -1.57 14.15 7.52
N LEU A 153 -0.70 13.69 8.42
CA LEU A 153 -0.78 12.35 9.00
C LEU A 153 -2.01 12.18 9.90
N ASP A 154 -2.37 13.20 10.68
CA ASP A 154 -3.59 13.17 11.53
C ASP A 154 -4.84 13.05 10.67
N LYS A 155 -4.88 13.75 9.53
CA LYS A 155 -5.99 13.69 8.58
C LYS A 155 -6.08 12.31 7.92
N HIS A 156 -4.95 11.71 7.51
CA HIS A 156 -4.95 10.32 7.03
C HIS A 156 -5.47 9.34 8.08
N ARG A 157 -5.08 9.51 9.36
CA ARG A 157 -5.59 8.68 10.46
C ARG A 157 -7.08 8.86 10.67
N GLN A 158 -7.59 10.09 10.66
CA GLN A 158 -9.04 10.35 10.75
C GLN A 158 -9.82 9.64 9.64
N VAL A 159 -9.34 9.74 8.40
CA VAL A 159 -9.96 9.09 7.24
C VAL A 159 -9.88 7.56 7.33
N GLY A 160 -8.72 7.00 7.68
CA GLY A 160 -8.50 5.56 7.73
C GLY A 160 -9.23 4.87 8.89
N ASN A 161 -9.39 5.53 10.03
CA ASN A 161 -10.10 4.99 11.19
C ASN A 161 -11.63 5.14 11.09
N ALA A 162 -12.13 5.96 10.17
CA ALA A 162 -13.56 6.20 10.04
C ALA A 162 -14.31 5.01 9.41
N VAL A 163 -15.58 4.87 9.79
CA VAL A 163 -16.54 4.04 9.06
C VAL A 163 -16.97 4.81 7.79
N PRO A 164 -16.99 4.17 6.60
CA PRO A 164 -17.48 4.80 5.38
C PRO A 164 -18.91 5.36 5.55
N PRO A 165 -19.17 6.66 5.30
CA PRO A 165 -20.51 7.22 5.42
C PRO A 165 -21.59 6.48 4.62
N PRO A 166 -21.35 5.97 3.38
CA PRO A 166 -22.34 5.17 2.67
C PRO A 166 -22.73 3.88 3.41
N LEU A 167 -21.76 3.20 4.04
CA LEU A 167 -22.00 2.01 4.85
C LEU A 167 -22.80 2.35 6.10
N ALA A 168 -22.40 3.40 6.82
CA ALA A 168 -23.11 3.86 8.02
C ALA A 168 -24.57 4.27 7.70
N LYS A 169 -24.79 4.93 6.55
CA LYS A 169 -26.13 5.28 6.07
C LYS A 169 -27.00 4.05 5.84
N ALA A 170 -26.48 3.02 5.16
CA ALA A 170 -27.23 1.80 4.91
C ALA A 170 -27.67 1.12 6.22
N ILE A 171 -26.75 0.99 7.18
CA ILE A 171 -27.06 0.45 8.51
C ILE A 171 -28.11 1.33 9.23
N GLY A 172 -27.96 2.65 9.16
CA GLY A 172 -28.90 3.59 9.78
C GLY A 172 -30.33 3.50 9.22
N LEU A 173 -30.48 3.17 7.94
CA LEU A 173 -31.80 2.96 7.33
C LEU A 173 -32.49 1.71 7.91
N GLU A 174 -31.76 0.62 8.15
CA GLU A 174 -32.32 -0.59 8.77
C GLU A 174 -32.75 -0.34 10.23
N ILE A 175 -31.98 0.45 10.97
CA ILE A 175 -32.36 0.88 12.33
C ILE A 175 -33.64 1.72 12.27
N LYS A 176 -33.72 2.68 11.33
CA LYS A 176 -34.91 3.51 11.14
C LYS A 176 -36.14 2.66 10.81
N ASN A 177 -36.01 1.68 9.91
CA ASN A 177 -37.09 0.79 9.53
C ASN A 177 -37.61 -0.01 10.73
N SER A 178 -36.71 -0.54 11.55
CA SER A 178 -37.05 -1.27 12.78
C SER A 178 -37.84 -0.41 13.77
N ILE A 179 -37.41 0.85 13.96
CA ILE A 179 -38.11 1.79 14.85
C ILE A 179 -39.52 2.10 14.31
N LEU A 180 -39.65 2.36 13.00
CA LEU A 180 -40.94 2.65 12.37
C LEU A 180 -41.90 1.46 12.43
N ALA A 181 -41.41 0.24 12.26
CA ALA A 181 -42.21 -0.97 12.41
C ALA A 181 -42.80 -1.06 13.82
N ARG A 182 -41.96 -0.88 14.85
CA ARG A 182 -42.40 -0.94 16.25
C ARG A 182 -43.43 0.14 16.60
N LEU A 183 -43.27 1.36 16.06
CA LEU A 183 -44.23 2.45 16.29
C LEU A 183 -45.61 2.14 15.68
N ARG A 184 -45.65 1.52 14.50
CA ARG A 184 -46.91 1.15 13.84
C ARG A 184 -47.67 0.10 14.66
N GLU A 185 -46.99 -0.92 15.17
CA GLU A 185 -47.58 -1.93 16.07
C GLU A 185 -48.19 -1.28 17.32
N SER A 186 -47.47 -0.36 17.96
CA SER A 186 -47.97 0.30 19.17
C SER A 186 -49.21 1.19 18.93
N GLN A 187 -49.38 1.73 17.72
CA GLN A 187 -50.55 2.54 17.37
C GLN A 187 -51.77 1.66 17.08
N THR A 188 -51.59 0.51 16.45
CA THR A 188 -52.66 -0.47 16.26
C THR A 188 -53.16 -1.04 17.59
N ASP A 189 -52.25 -1.28 18.55
CA ASP A 189 -52.63 -1.76 19.89
C ASP A 189 -53.42 -0.71 20.69
N ALA A 190 -53.12 0.58 20.51
CA ALA A 190 -53.78 1.67 21.22
C ALA A 190 -55.15 2.08 20.65
N SER A 191 -55.47 1.68 19.40
CA SER A 191 -56.73 2.02 18.71
C SER A 191 -57.72 0.85 18.65
N GLY A 192 -57.36 -0.31 19.19
CA GLY A 192 -58.20 -1.50 19.29
C GLY A 192 -58.90 -1.72 20.65
N ASN A 193 -58.89 -0.73 21.54
CA ASN A 193 -59.60 -0.70 22.83
C ASN A 193 -60.64 0.42 22.83
#